data_AF-A0A812QW02-F1
#
_entry.id   AF-A0A812QW02-F1
#
_cell.length_a   1.000
_cell.length_b   1.000
_cell.length_c   1.000
_cell.angle_alpha   90.00
_cell.angle_beta   90.00
_cell.angle_gamma   90.00
#
_symmetry.space_group_name_H-M   'P 1'
#
loop_
_entity.id
_entity.type
_entity.pdbx_description
1 polymer ?
#
loop_
_entity_poly.entity_id
_entity_poly.type
_entity_poly.pdbx_seq_one_letter_code
_entity_poly.pdbx_strand_id
1 'polypeptide(L)'
;MFTKEEKAKGPEALHSEYVKNVRGLSVLNPFHDKLERSSLDSAFHNVDPQLCNNRKLVDALAAWEVAWELGNRSLLKQDVLQSFSSCAAMTLDAQRLAPSLPRLIDTRDAELFLILPRLVLLNALRAPSQSGLLRELLPHQFAECAEAEVKEEHGKAKEGRAEGTEAEFSSRLSELKQDFQEVQKALVRASASDRDFLTRRVISGPGAETEGDEKLHNFLLALEGLSVELQRYRPTDWNQTCSALLECIEAASGREVGNAPALRLPSDLTEDSQENQPDFEPSASLRRAMRPWCF
;
A
#
# COMPACT_ATOMS: atom_id res chain seq x y z
N MET A 1 1.02 7.27 23.90
CA MET A 1 0.99 6.78 25.30
C MET A 1 -0.41 6.22 25.49
N PHE A 2 -0.59 4.89 25.46
CA PHE A 2 -1.92 4.27 25.54
C PHE A 2 -2.44 4.36 26.97
N THR A 3 -3.70 4.73 27.13
CA THR A 3 -4.36 4.84 28.43
C THR A 3 -4.45 3.45 29.09
N LYS A 4 -4.56 3.40 30.43
CA LYS A 4 -4.69 2.14 31.18
C LYS A 4 -5.89 1.29 30.70
N GLU A 5 -6.90 1.92 30.11
CA GLU A 5 -8.08 1.24 29.54
C GLU A 5 -7.79 0.54 28.21
N GLU A 6 -6.90 1.07 27.37
CA GLU A 6 -6.57 0.46 26.07
C GLU A 6 -5.76 -0.84 26.22
N LYS A 7 -5.05 -1.02 27.33
CA LYS A 7 -4.34 -2.29 27.62
C LYS A 7 -5.28 -3.46 27.97
N ALA A 8 -6.54 -3.20 28.30
CA ALA A 8 -7.51 -4.24 28.65
C ALA A 8 -8.29 -4.78 27.45
N LYS A 9 -8.27 -4.08 26.31
CA LYS A 9 -8.92 -4.53 25.07
C LYS A 9 -8.04 -5.61 24.44
N GLY A 10 -8.60 -6.81 24.25
CA GLY A 10 -7.92 -7.88 23.52
C GLY A 10 -7.53 -7.45 22.10
N PRO A 11 -6.53 -8.10 21.47
CA PRO A 11 -6.01 -7.72 20.16
C PRO A 11 -7.10 -7.67 19.06
N GLU A 12 -8.16 -8.48 19.18
CA GLU A 12 -9.30 -8.45 18.27
C GLU A 12 -10.16 -7.19 18.40
N ALA A 13 -10.33 -6.66 19.61
CA ALA A 13 -11.09 -5.44 19.85
C ALA A 13 -10.33 -4.21 19.33
N LEU A 14 -9.00 -4.18 19.51
CA LEU A 14 -8.13 -3.16 18.91
C LEU A 14 -8.15 -3.24 17.39
N HIS A 15 -8.15 -4.44 16.79
CA HIS A 15 -8.27 -4.60 15.34
C HIS A 15 -9.63 -4.11 14.81
N SER A 16 -10.73 -4.40 15.51
CA SER A 16 -12.07 -3.94 15.13
C SER A 16 -12.22 -2.42 15.20
N GLU A 17 -11.70 -1.79 16.25
CA GLU A 17 -11.66 -0.33 16.41
C GLU A 17 -10.73 0.31 15.37
N TYR A 18 -9.60 -0.32 15.07
CA TYR A 18 -8.69 0.09 14.00
C TYR A 18 -9.34 0.05 12.62
N VAL A 19 -10.01 -1.05 12.26
CA VAL A 19 -10.72 -1.17 10.98
C VAL A 19 -11.85 -0.15 10.87
N LYS A 20 -12.56 0.13 11.97
CA LYS A 20 -13.57 1.20 12.02
C LYS A 20 -12.95 2.57 11.85
N ASN A 21 -11.80 2.83 12.48
CA ASN A 21 -11.06 4.07 12.30
C ASN A 21 -10.53 4.18 10.88
N VAL A 22 -9.92 3.17 10.27
CA VAL A 22 -9.47 3.21 8.86
C VAL A 22 -10.63 3.46 7.90
N ARG A 23 -11.81 2.86 8.16
CA ARG A 23 -13.04 3.14 7.40
C ARG A 23 -13.61 4.54 7.65
N GLY A 24 -13.34 5.15 8.80
CA GLY A 24 -13.79 6.48 9.20
C GLY A 24 -12.74 7.60 9.07
N LEU A 25 -11.49 7.28 8.75
CA LEU A 25 -10.36 8.20 8.69
C LEU A 25 -10.26 8.86 7.31
N SER A 26 -9.75 10.10 7.35
CA SER A 26 -9.16 11.02 6.35
C SER A 26 -9.04 10.66 4.86
N VAL A 27 -9.14 9.41 4.43
CA VAL A 27 -9.17 9.04 3.00
C VAL A 27 -10.55 9.30 2.41
N LEU A 28 -11.62 9.03 3.17
CA LEU A 28 -13.00 9.26 2.72
C LEU A 28 -13.58 10.61 3.17
N ASN A 29 -13.05 11.25 4.23
CA ASN A 29 -13.53 12.57 4.67
C ASN A 29 -13.37 13.68 3.60
N PRO A 30 -12.32 13.71 2.76
CA PRO A 30 -12.26 14.62 1.62
C PRO A 30 -13.40 14.41 0.61
N PHE A 31 -13.94 13.20 0.52
CA PHE A 31 -15.13 12.90 -0.31
C PHE A 31 -16.41 13.41 0.34
N HIS A 32 -16.49 13.45 1.67
CA HIS A 32 -17.69 13.84 2.40
C HIS A 32 -17.76 15.35 2.67
N ASP A 33 -16.66 15.97 3.10
CA ASP A 33 -16.58 17.39 3.48
C ASP A 33 -16.60 18.35 2.27
N LYS A 34 -16.25 17.88 1.06
CA LYS A 34 -16.21 18.73 -0.15
C LYS A 34 -17.44 18.60 -1.04
N LEU A 35 -18.34 17.67 -0.72
CA LEU A 35 -19.60 17.43 -1.41
C LEU A 35 -20.79 18.01 -0.62
N GLU A 36 -20.58 19.05 0.18
CA GLU A 36 -21.67 19.93 0.57
C GLU A 36 -22.24 20.60 -0.68
N ARG A 37 -23.30 19.98 -1.22
CA ARG A 37 -23.96 20.29 -2.49
C ARG A 37 -24.28 21.78 -2.67
N SER A 38 -24.52 22.50 -1.58
CA SER A 38 -24.88 23.94 -1.60
C SER A 38 -23.74 24.86 -2.04
N SER A 39 -22.47 24.45 -1.95
CA SER A 39 -21.32 25.28 -2.37
C SER A 39 -20.91 25.04 -3.83
N LEU A 40 -21.29 23.89 -4.40
CA LEU A 40 -20.92 23.53 -5.77
C LEU A 40 -21.76 24.29 -6.82
N ASP A 41 -23.05 24.51 -6.56
CA ASP A 41 -23.95 25.16 -7.52
C ASP A 41 -23.51 26.58 -7.90
N SER A 42 -22.96 27.35 -6.96
CA SER A 42 -22.41 28.69 -7.25
C SER A 42 -21.03 28.62 -7.89
N ALA A 43 -20.22 27.61 -7.55
CA ALA A 43 -18.87 27.43 -8.11
C ALA A 43 -18.91 27.05 -9.60
N PHE A 44 -19.90 26.27 -10.05
CA PHE A 44 -20.02 25.85 -11.44
C PHE A 44 -20.20 27.01 -12.43
N HIS A 45 -20.79 28.14 -11.99
CA HIS A 45 -20.92 29.33 -12.83
C HIS A 45 -19.57 30.00 -13.15
N ASN A 46 -18.53 29.73 -12.36
CA ASN A 46 -17.20 30.30 -12.52
C ASN A 46 -16.22 29.35 -13.21
N VAL A 47 -16.65 28.12 -13.54
CA VAL A 47 -15.82 27.15 -14.25
C VAL A 47 -15.89 27.43 -15.75
N ASP A 48 -14.74 27.60 -16.39
CA ASP A 48 -14.69 27.73 -17.85
C ASP A 48 -15.24 26.45 -18.50
N PRO A 49 -16.18 26.54 -19.46
CA PRO A 49 -16.76 25.36 -20.12
C PRO A 49 -15.70 24.47 -20.81
N GLN A 50 -14.55 25.04 -21.17
CA GLN A 50 -13.38 24.28 -21.59
C GLN A 50 -12.56 23.86 -20.38
N LEU A 51 -12.73 22.60 -19.98
CA LEU A 51 -12.09 22.03 -18.79
C LEU A 51 -10.56 22.25 -18.75
N CYS A 52 -9.88 22.28 -19.90
CA CYS A 52 -8.43 22.55 -20.00
C CYS A 52 -8.00 23.91 -19.45
N ASN A 53 -8.90 24.90 -19.41
CA ASN A 53 -8.61 26.23 -18.87
C ASN A 53 -8.69 26.24 -17.33
N ASN A 54 -9.29 25.23 -16.71
CA ASN A 54 -9.44 25.10 -15.26
C ASN A 54 -8.39 24.17 -14.67
N ARG A 55 -7.10 24.49 -14.82
CA ARG A 55 -5.98 23.60 -14.45
C ARG A 55 -6.10 23.00 -13.04
N LYS A 56 -6.45 23.83 -12.05
CA LYS A 56 -6.67 23.41 -10.65
C LYS A 56 -7.79 22.35 -10.53
N LEU A 57 -8.87 22.48 -11.30
CA LEU A 57 -9.97 21.51 -11.35
C LEU A 57 -9.54 20.22 -12.03
N VAL A 58 -8.81 20.32 -13.14
CA VAL A 58 -8.26 19.14 -13.85
C VAL A 58 -7.35 18.33 -12.94
N ASP A 59 -6.41 19.00 -12.26
CA ASP A 59 -5.49 18.37 -11.33
C ASP A 59 -6.25 17.67 -10.18
N ALA A 60 -7.31 18.31 -9.66
CA ALA A 60 -8.15 17.72 -8.64
C ALA A 60 -8.98 16.52 -9.12
N LEU A 61 -9.54 16.58 -10.34
CA LEU A 61 -10.28 15.47 -10.94
C LEU A 61 -9.36 14.28 -11.22
N ALA A 62 -8.16 14.52 -11.73
CA ALA A 62 -7.16 13.48 -11.95
C ALA A 62 -6.75 12.83 -10.62
N ALA A 63 -6.54 13.63 -9.58
CA ALA A 63 -6.21 13.09 -8.27
C ALA A 63 -7.38 12.32 -7.62
N TRP A 64 -8.62 12.75 -7.89
CA TRP A 64 -9.83 12.03 -7.49
C TRP A 64 -9.98 10.69 -8.21
N GLU A 65 -9.70 10.64 -9.51
CA GLU A 65 -9.68 9.41 -10.30
C GLU A 65 -8.65 8.41 -9.73
N VAL A 66 -7.43 8.86 -9.45
CA VAL A 66 -6.39 8.01 -8.82
C VAL A 66 -6.84 7.48 -7.46
N ALA A 67 -7.43 8.34 -6.61
CA ALA A 67 -7.95 7.92 -5.31
C ALA A 67 -9.11 6.92 -5.42
N TRP A 68 -10.00 7.14 -6.38
CA TRP A 68 -11.13 6.25 -6.67
C TRP A 68 -10.64 4.88 -7.14
N GLU A 69 -9.70 4.82 -8.09
CA GLU A 69 -9.13 3.57 -8.58
C GLU A 69 -8.42 2.79 -7.46
N LEU A 70 -7.69 3.50 -6.59
CA LEU A 70 -7.02 2.90 -5.44
C LEU A 70 -8.03 2.35 -4.43
N GLY A 71 -9.09 3.11 -4.14
CA GLY A 71 -10.18 2.71 -3.26
C GLY A 71 -10.95 1.52 -3.82
N ASN A 72 -11.27 1.52 -5.11
CA ASN A 72 -11.96 0.43 -5.79
C ASN A 72 -11.16 -0.88 -5.74
N ARG A 73 -9.84 -0.81 -5.95
CA ARG A 73 -8.95 -1.98 -5.88
C ARG A 73 -8.74 -2.48 -4.45
N SER A 74 -8.56 -1.56 -3.50
CA SER A 74 -8.03 -1.91 -2.16
C SER A 74 -9.07 -1.93 -1.06
N LEU A 75 -10.04 -1.00 -1.08
CA LEU A 75 -10.97 -0.76 0.03
C LEU A 75 -12.30 -1.49 -0.16
N LEU A 76 -12.74 -1.70 -1.41
CA LEU A 76 -14.00 -2.40 -1.69
C LEU A 76 -13.87 -3.92 -1.54
N LYS A 77 -12.69 -4.48 -1.79
CA LYS A 77 -12.41 -5.90 -1.58
C LYS A 77 -12.10 -6.14 -0.09
N GLN A 78 -13.00 -6.84 0.61
CA GLN A 78 -12.92 -7.01 2.07
C GLN A 78 -11.62 -7.69 2.53
N ASP A 79 -11.14 -8.67 1.78
CA ASP A 79 -9.90 -9.40 2.04
C ASP A 79 -8.66 -8.51 1.88
N VAL A 80 -8.63 -7.68 0.83
CA VAL A 80 -7.56 -6.70 0.60
C VAL A 80 -7.57 -5.64 1.70
N LEU A 81 -8.74 -5.09 2.05
CA LEU A 81 -8.89 -4.11 3.12
C LEU A 81 -8.40 -4.65 4.46
N GLN A 82 -8.77 -5.89 4.81
CA GLN A 82 -8.33 -6.53 6.04
C GLN A 82 -6.81 -6.72 6.06
N SER A 83 -6.23 -7.14 4.92
CA SER A 83 -4.78 -7.28 4.74
C SER A 83 -4.07 -5.93 4.92
N PHE A 84 -4.58 -4.86 4.30
CA PHE A 84 -4.09 -3.48 4.46
C PHE A 84 -4.11 -3.02 5.91
N SER A 85 -5.26 -3.22 6.59
CA SER A 85 -5.46 -2.80 7.97
C SER A 85 -4.51 -3.53 8.92
N SER A 86 -4.30 -4.83 8.67
CA SER A 86 -3.36 -5.65 9.42
C SER A 86 -1.90 -5.23 9.18
N CYS A 87 -1.51 -4.95 7.94
CA CYS A 87 -0.18 -4.42 7.61
C CYS A 87 0.08 -3.06 8.29
N ALA A 88 -0.91 -2.17 8.28
CA ALA A 88 -0.79 -0.85 8.89
C ALA A 88 -0.66 -0.96 10.43
N ALA A 89 -1.48 -1.82 11.07
CA ALA A 89 -1.36 -2.14 12.48
C ALA A 89 0.01 -2.77 12.83
N MET A 90 0.49 -3.72 12.03
CA MET A 90 1.82 -4.32 12.20
C MET A 90 2.93 -3.28 12.09
N THR A 91 2.79 -2.31 11.18
CA THR A 91 3.78 -1.24 11.00
C THR A 91 3.79 -0.28 12.18
N LEU A 92 2.63 0.00 12.79
CA LEU A 92 2.53 0.78 14.03
C LEU A 92 3.17 0.04 15.22
N ASP A 93 2.98 -1.26 15.32
CA ASP A 93 3.67 -2.05 16.34
C ASP A 93 5.19 -2.06 16.09
N ALA A 94 5.61 -2.20 14.83
CA ALA A 94 7.01 -2.11 14.40
C ALA A 94 7.67 -0.78 14.78
N GLN A 95 6.95 0.35 14.72
CA GLN A 95 7.45 1.66 15.15
C GLN A 95 7.87 1.67 16.64
N ARG A 96 7.21 0.89 17.49
CA ARG A 96 7.58 0.76 18.91
C ARG A 96 8.84 -0.07 19.11
N LEU A 97 9.11 -0.98 18.18
CA LEU A 97 10.21 -1.92 18.23
C LEU A 97 11.48 -1.37 17.59
N ALA A 98 11.34 -0.49 16.59
CA ALA A 98 12.43 0.18 15.87
C ALA A 98 12.23 1.70 15.92
N PRO A 99 12.85 2.41 16.88
CA PRO A 99 12.67 3.86 17.07
C PRO A 99 13.06 4.74 15.87
N SER A 100 13.84 4.22 14.92
CA SER A 100 14.16 4.91 13.67
C SER A 100 12.99 4.95 12.70
N LEU A 101 12.09 3.96 12.73
CA LEU A 101 11.02 3.78 11.76
C LEU A 101 10.03 4.95 11.69
N PRO A 102 9.58 5.56 12.81
CA PRO A 102 8.77 6.77 12.76
C PRO A 102 9.41 7.90 11.95
N ARG A 103 10.71 8.14 12.13
CA ARG A 103 11.45 9.16 11.37
C ARG A 103 11.43 8.85 9.88
N LEU A 104 11.69 7.58 9.52
CA LEU A 104 11.68 7.16 8.12
C LEU A 104 10.30 7.40 7.48
N ILE A 105 9.21 7.10 8.20
CA ILE A 105 7.82 7.37 7.78
C ILE A 105 7.58 8.86 7.60
N ASP A 106 7.95 9.68 8.59
CA ASP A 106 7.77 11.14 8.55
C ASP A 106 8.54 11.79 7.37
N THR A 107 9.76 11.30 7.09
CA THR A 107 10.60 11.83 6.00
C THR A 107 10.37 11.14 4.66
N ARG A 108 9.48 10.13 4.61
CA ARG A 108 9.24 9.26 3.44
C ARG A 108 10.57 8.75 2.85
N ASP A 109 11.46 8.28 3.73
CA ASP A 109 12.82 7.85 3.39
C ASP A 109 12.83 6.66 2.41
N ALA A 110 13.82 6.60 1.51
CA ALA A 110 13.96 5.54 0.53
C ALA A 110 14.08 4.14 1.17
N GLU A 111 14.62 4.03 2.40
CA GLU A 111 14.70 2.76 3.13
C GLU A 111 13.32 2.15 3.42
N LEU A 112 12.24 2.94 3.44
CA LEU A 112 10.87 2.41 3.59
C LEU A 112 10.48 1.47 2.45
N PHE A 113 10.98 1.72 1.24
CA PHE A 113 10.72 0.85 0.09
C PHE A 113 11.38 -0.53 0.25
N LEU A 114 12.38 -0.66 1.13
CA LEU A 114 12.90 -1.96 1.53
C LEU A 114 12.10 -2.54 2.70
N ILE A 115 11.73 -1.73 3.70
CA ILE A 115 11.09 -2.20 4.94
C ILE A 115 9.64 -2.63 4.73
N LEU A 116 8.81 -1.80 4.08
CA LEU A 116 7.38 -2.04 3.94
C LEU A 116 7.03 -3.33 3.19
N PRO A 117 7.65 -3.68 2.04
CA PRO A 117 7.30 -4.91 1.36
C PRO A 117 7.72 -6.14 2.17
N ARG A 118 8.81 -6.07 2.95
CA ARG A 118 9.17 -7.13 3.92
C ARG A 118 8.12 -7.28 5.02
N LEU A 119 7.57 -6.17 5.55
CA LEU A 119 6.49 -6.21 6.54
C LEU A 119 5.18 -6.76 5.96
N VAL A 120 4.85 -6.41 4.72
CA VAL A 120 3.67 -6.96 4.01
C VAL A 120 3.79 -8.48 3.84
N LEU A 121 4.96 -8.95 3.39
CA LEU A 121 5.24 -10.39 3.28
C LEU A 121 5.20 -11.09 4.64
N LEU A 122 5.84 -10.51 5.67
CA LEU A 122 5.80 -11.03 7.04
C LEU A 122 4.37 -11.12 7.58
N ASN A 123 3.52 -10.14 7.26
CA ASN A 123 2.11 -10.16 7.63
C ASN A 123 1.36 -11.32 6.94
N ALA A 124 1.55 -11.51 5.63
CA ALA A 124 0.96 -12.63 4.90
C ALA A 124 1.43 -14.00 5.42
N LEU A 125 2.71 -14.12 5.81
CA LEU A 125 3.25 -15.34 6.41
C LEU A 125 2.64 -15.65 7.79
N ARG A 126 2.42 -14.60 8.60
CA ARG A 126 1.80 -14.71 9.94
C ARG A 126 0.31 -15.04 9.88
N ALA A 127 -0.40 -14.44 8.95
CA ALA A 127 -1.84 -14.60 8.77
C ALA A 127 -2.16 -14.88 7.29
N PRO A 128 -2.04 -16.14 6.82
CA PRO A 128 -2.28 -16.47 5.41
C PRO A 128 -3.69 -16.14 4.92
N SER A 129 -4.68 -16.08 5.81
CA SER A 129 -6.04 -15.61 5.49
C SER A 129 -6.10 -14.13 5.12
N GLN A 130 -5.10 -13.33 5.52
CA GLN A 130 -4.94 -11.90 5.24
C GLN A 130 -3.89 -11.67 4.14
N SER A 131 -3.86 -12.57 3.15
CA SER A 131 -2.98 -12.47 1.97
C SER A 131 -3.61 -11.70 0.80
N GLY A 132 -4.82 -11.16 0.94
CA GLY A 132 -5.55 -10.48 -0.14
C GLY A 132 -4.73 -9.39 -0.83
N LEU A 133 -3.99 -8.58 -0.06
CA LEU A 133 -3.08 -7.57 -0.61
C LEU A 133 -1.96 -8.19 -1.46
N LEU A 134 -1.37 -9.30 -1.01
CA LEU A 134 -0.33 -10.00 -1.75
C LEU A 134 -0.87 -10.62 -3.04
N ARG A 135 -2.11 -11.12 -3.02
CA ARG A 135 -2.80 -11.63 -4.24
C ARG A 135 -3.05 -10.53 -5.26
N GLU A 136 -3.40 -9.33 -4.81
CA GLU A 136 -3.62 -8.19 -5.72
C GLU A 136 -2.30 -7.73 -6.36
N LEU A 137 -1.22 -7.67 -5.57
CA LEU A 137 0.10 -7.23 -6.04
C LEU A 137 0.81 -8.30 -6.88
N LEU A 138 0.56 -9.58 -6.61
CA LEU A 138 1.19 -10.72 -7.26
C LEU A 138 0.16 -11.78 -7.69
N PRO A 139 -0.79 -11.45 -8.59
CA PRO A 139 -1.91 -12.33 -8.93
C PRO A 139 -1.48 -13.67 -9.53
N HIS A 140 -0.41 -13.65 -10.33
CA HIS A 140 0.21 -14.86 -10.91
C HIS A 140 0.60 -15.90 -9.84
N GLN A 141 0.92 -15.47 -8.63
CA GLN A 141 1.31 -16.40 -7.55
C GLN A 141 0.15 -17.19 -6.96
N PHE A 142 -1.08 -16.86 -7.36
CA PHE A 142 -2.29 -17.46 -6.82
C PHE A 142 -3.23 -17.98 -7.91
N ALA A 143 -2.83 -17.91 -9.19
CA ALA A 143 -3.67 -18.32 -10.32
C ALA A 143 -4.00 -19.83 -10.30
N GLU A 144 -3.04 -20.66 -9.86
CA GLU A 144 -3.20 -22.12 -9.79
C GLU A 144 -4.27 -22.57 -8.78
N CYS A 145 -4.54 -21.77 -7.73
CA CYS A 145 -5.60 -22.09 -6.75
C CYS A 145 -7.01 -21.89 -7.30
N ALA A 146 -7.20 -20.95 -8.22
CA ALA A 146 -8.54 -20.59 -8.71
C ALA A 146 -9.04 -21.55 -9.81
N GLU A 147 -8.14 -22.11 -10.62
CA GLU A 147 -8.53 -23.01 -11.71
C GLU A 147 -8.96 -24.40 -11.23
N ALA A 148 -8.49 -24.83 -10.05
CA ALA A 148 -8.85 -26.11 -9.45
C ALA A 148 -10.35 -26.20 -9.05
N GLU A 149 -11.04 -25.07 -8.89
CA GLU A 149 -12.45 -25.03 -8.47
C GLU A 149 -13.44 -24.99 -9.65
N VAL A 150 -12.99 -24.78 -10.89
CA VAL A 150 -13.91 -24.46 -12.02
C VAL A 150 -13.87 -25.47 -13.18
N LYS A 151 -12.89 -26.38 -13.24
CA LYS A 151 -12.72 -27.28 -14.40
C LYS A 151 -13.01 -28.76 -14.09
N GLU A 152 -14.29 -29.13 -14.01
CA GLU A 152 -14.74 -30.50 -14.29
C GLU A 152 -15.37 -30.69 -15.68
N GLU A 153 -15.59 -29.63 -16.48
CA GLU A 153 -16.24 -29.78 -17.78
C GLU A 153 -15.52 -29.03 -18.92
N HIS A 154 -15.18 -29.78 -19.97
CA HIS A 154 -14.75 -29.35 -21.31
C HIS A 154 -13.27 -29.01 -21.54
N GLY A 155 -12.50 -30.07 -21.76
CA GLY A 155 -11.13 -30.02 -22.28
C GLY A 155 -11.02 -29.47 -23.70
N LYS A 156 -10.08 -28.54 -23.88
CA LYS A 156 -9.32 -28.35 -25.12
C LYS A 156 -7.99 -27.67 -24.77
N ALA A 157 -6.90 -28.40 -25.02
CA ALA A 157 -5.52 -28.01 -24.77
C ALA A 157 -5.14 -26.74 -25.56
N LYS A 158 -4.78 -25.68 -24.85
CA LYS A 158 -3.99 -24.57 -25.38
C LYS A 158 -2.67 -24.53 -24.61
N GLU A 159 -1.69 -25.20 -25.20
CA GLU A 159 -0.32 -25.28 -24.73
C GLU A 159 0.45 -24.14 -25.42
N GLY A 160 1.00 -23.19 -24.65
CA GLY A 160 1.57 -21.99 -25.27
C GLY A 160 2.18 -20.94 -24.34
N ARG A 161 3.27 -21.30 -23.65
CA ARG A 161 4.49 -20.48 -23.55
C ARG A 161 4.50 -19.25 -22.60
N ALA A 162 4.03 -19.40 -21.37
CA ALA A 162 4.41 -18.49 -20.26
C ALA A 162 4.63 -19.20 -18.90
N GLU A 163 4.85 -20.53 -18.89
CA GLU A 163 4.87 -21.35 -17.66
C GLU A 163 6.14 -21.23 -16.80
N GLY A 164 7.17 -20.50 -17.24
CA GLY A 164 8.48 -20.56 -16.59
C GLY A 164 8.64 -19.75 -15.30
N THR A 165 7.93 -18.63 -15.14
CA THR A 165 8.19 -17.67 -14.05
C THR A 165 7.15 -17.71 -12.94
N GLU A 166 5.96 -18.25 -13.21
CA GLU A 166 4.84 -18.24 -12.26
C GLU A 166 5.00 -19.34 -11.20
N ALA A 167 5.29 -20.57 -11.63
CA ALA A 167 5.50 -21.70 -10.72
C ALA A 167 6.72 -21.53 -9.79
N GLU A 168 7.77 -20.83 -10.26
CA GLU A 168 9.02 -20.66 -9.51
C GLU A 168 8.81 -19.84 -8.24
N PHE A 169 8.13 -18.70 -8.31
CA PHE A 169 7.89 -17.89 -7.12
C PHE A 169 6.86 -18.52 -6.19
N SER A 170 5.85 -19.22 -6.71
CA SER A 170 4.88 -19.93 -5.87
C SER A 170 5.60 -20.98 -5.01
N SER A 171 6.55 -21.70 -5.62
CA SER A 171 7.49 -22.59 -4.91
C SER A 171 8.27 -21.81 -3.85
N ARG A 172 8.90 -20.69 -4.21
CA ARG A 172 9.70 -19.87 -3.27
C ARG A 172 8.88 -19.30 -2.12
N LEU A 173 7.61 -18.90 -2.34
CA LEU A 173 6.73 -18.41 -1.29
C LEU A 173 6.31 -19.55 -0.35
N SER A 174 6.08 -20.74 -0.90
CA SER A 174 5.82 -21.95 -0.11
C SER A 174 7.03 -22.36 0.73
N GLU A 175 8.24 -22.34 0.15
CA GLU A 175 9.51 -22.55 0.84
C GLU A 175 9.71 -21.51 1.94
N LEU A 176 9.52 -20.22 1.64
CA LEU A 176 9.61 -19.15 2.64
C LEU A 176 8.61 -19.34 3.79
N LYS A 177 7.42 -19.88 3.50
CA LYS A 177 6.42 -20.21 4.52
C LYS A 177 6.88 -21.36 5.40
N GLN A 178 7.54 -22.37 4.84
CA GLN A 178 8.16 -23.43 5.62
C GLN A 178 9.29 -22.89 6.50
N ASP A 179 10.19 -22.10 5.93
CA ASP A 179 11.31 -21.47 6.64
C ASP A 179 10.81 -20.57 7.79
N PHE A 180 9.77 -19.79 7.53
CA PHE A 180 9.11 -18.97 8.54
C PHE A 180 8.62 -19.82 9.74
N GLN A 181 7.99 -20.97 9.48
CA GLN A 181 7.54 -21.87 10.54
C GLN A 181 8.70 -22.48 11.31
N GLU A 182 9.82 -22.79 10.65
CA GLU A 182 11.02 -23.30 11.31
C GLU A 182 11.67 -22.25 12.21
N VAL A 183 11.85 -21.03 11.70
CA VAL A 183 12.38 -19.89 12.45
C VAL A 183 11.48 -19.59 13.65
N GLN A 184 10.16 -19.54 13.45
CA GLN A 184 9.21 -19.33 14.55
C GLN A 184 9.32 -20.43 15.62
N LYS A 185 9.41 -21.72 15.22
CA LYS A 185 9.61 -22.83 16.16
C LYS A 185 10.92 -22.71 16.94
N ALA A 186 11.99 -22.24 16.30
CA ALA A 186 13.28 -22.02 16.96
C ALA A 186 13.20 -20.87 17.96
N LEU A 187 12.55 -19.76 17.60
CA LEU A 187 12.42 -18.58 18.45
C LEU A 187 11.52 -18.82 19.68
N VAL A 188 10.41 -19.55 19.53
CA VAL A 188 9.54 -19.95 20.67
C VAL A 188 10.33 -20.72 21.74
N ARG A 189 11.33 -21.52 21.35
CA ARG A 189 12.19 -22.24 22.31
C ARG A 189 13.17 -21.33 23.03
N ALA A 190 13.55 -20.20 22.41
CA ALA A 190 14.57 -19.29 22.92
C ALA A 190 14.02 -18.15 23.78
N SER A 191 12.79 -17.67 23.56
CA SER A 191 12.24 -16.52 24.31
C SER A 191 10.71 -16.38 24.19
N ALA A 192 10.08 -15.80 25.22
CA ALA A 192 8.64 -15.54 25.30
C ALA A 192 8.16 -14.31 24.50
N SER A 193 9.04 -13.44 24.01
CA SER A 193 8.69 -12.32 23.12
C SER A 193 9.24 -12.52 21.69
N ASP A 194 8.88 -13.66 21.11
CA ASP A 194 9.29 -14.13 19.79
C ASP A 194 8.89 -13.16 18.66
N ARG A 195 7.63 -12.71 18.65
CA ARG A 195 7.08 -11.87 17.57
C ARG A 195 7.80 -10.54 17.40
N ASP A 196 8.20 -9.92 18.50
CA ASP A 196 8.86 -8.62 18.49
C ASP A 196 10.31 -8.74 18.02
N PHE A 197 10.96 -9.86 18.32
CA PHE A 197 12.32 -10.14 17.85
C PHE A 197 12.35 -10.27 16.33
N LEU A 198 11.48 -11.11 15.76
CA LEU A 198 11.45 -11.29 14.31
C LEU A 198 11.07 -10.01 13.58
N THR A 199 10.10 -9.24 14.10
CA THR A 199 9.73 -7.95 13.51
C THR A 199 10.92 -6.97 13.48
N ARG A 200 11.69 -6.87 14.57
CA ARG A 200 12.92 -6.04 14.60
C ARG A 200 13.92 -6.48 13.56
N ARG A 201 14.18 -7.79 13.46
CA ARG A 201 15.11 -8.36 12.48
C ARG A 201 14.66 -8.11 11.05
N VAL A 202 13.37 -8.22 10.77
CA VAL A 202 12.80 -7.91 9.46
C VAL A 202 12.97 -6.44 9.10
N ILE A 203 12.86 -5.50 10.05
CA ILE A 203 13.12 -4.07 9.81
C ILE A 203 14.60 -3.83 9.52
N SER A 204 15.48 -4.35 10.37
CA SER A 204 16.94 -4.20 10.23
C SER A 204 17.51 -4.86 8.98
N GLY A 205 16.87 -5.92 8.48
CA GLY A 205 17.29 -6.65 7.29
C GLY A 205 18.38 -7.69 7.54
N PRO A 206 18.76 -8.43 6.49
CA PRO A 206 19.70 -9.56 6.60
C PRO A 206 21.14 -9.14 6.93
N GLY A 207 21.51 -7.87 6.68
CA GLY A 207 22.85 -7.35 6.99
C GLY A 207 23.08 -6.95 8.45
N ALA A 208 22.03 -6.97 9.28
CA ALA A 208 22.18 -6.71 10.71
C ALA A 208 22.81 -7.93 11.40
N GLU A 209 23.64 -7.72 12.43
CA GLU A 209 24.37 -8.78 13.15
C GLU A 209 23.44 -9.92 13.63
N THR A 210 23.35 -11.00 12.85
CA THR A 210 22.65 -12.25 13.17
C THR A 210 23.67 -13.31 13.60
N GLU A 211 24.64 -12.93 14.44
CA GLU A 211 25.68 -13.86 14.90
C GLU A 211 25.04 -15.11 15.55
N GLY A 212 25.25 -16.26 14.91
CA GLY A 212 24.88 -17.57 15.44
C GLY A 212 23.54 -18.17 14.96
N ASP A 213 22.73 -17.48 14.15
CA ASP A 213 21.46 -18.02 13.62
C ASP A 213 21.41 -18.01 12.08
N GLU A 214 22.04 -19.02 11.47
CA GLU A 214 22.09 -19.20 10.01
C GLU A 214 20.69 -19.36 9.40
N LYS A 215 19.76 -20.02 10.09
CA LYS A 215 18.40 -20.22 9.60
C LYS A 215 17.64 -18.90 9.51
N LEU A 216 17.72 -18.07 10.56
CA LEU A 216 17.14 -16.73 10.55
C LEU A 216 17.75 -15.88 9.44
N HIS A 217 19.08 -15.94 9.27
CA HIS A 217 19.76 -15.19 8.21
C HIS A 217 19.26 -15.58 6.81
N ASN A 218 19.20 -16.88 6.51
CA ASN A 218 18.70 -17.39 5.23
C ASN A 218 17.23 -17.01 4.99
N PHE A 219 16.40 -17.09 6.02
CA PHE A 219 15.01 -16.62 5.96
C PHE A 219 14.92 -15.13 5.62
N LEU A 220 15.74 -14.27 6.25
CA LEU A 220 15.74 -12.83 5.99
C LEU A 220 16.23 -12.50 4.57
N LEU A 221 17.22 -13.23 4.04
CA LEU A 221 17.67 -13.10 2.65
C LEU A 221 16.57 -13.51 1.66
N ALA A 222 15.89 -14.64 1.91
CA ALA A 222 14.79 -15.09 1.05
C ALA A 222 13.62 -14.10 1.08
N LEU A 223 13.26 -13.60 2.27
CA LEU A 223 12.25 -12.56 2.45
C LEU A 223 12.62 -11.27 1.70
N GLU A 224 13.88 -10.84 1.76
CA GLU A 224 14.36 -9.66 1.04
C GLU A 224 14.26 -9.87 -0.47
N GLY A 225 14.67 -11.04 -0.96
CA GLY A 225 14.54 -11.43 -2.36
C GLY A 225 13.10 -11.33 -2.89
N LEU A 226 12.12 -11.90 -2.16
CA LEU A 226 10.71 -11.76 -2.53
C LEU A 226 10.20 -10.32 -2.40
N SER A 227 10.73 -9.55 -1.43
CA SER A 227 10.32 -8.15 -1.25
C SER A 227 10.77 -7.26 -2.42
N VAL A 228 11.95 -7.53 -3.00
CA VAL A 228 12.45 -6.86 -4.20
C VAL A 228 11.64 -7.27 -5.42
N GLU A 229 11.29 -8.55 -5.53
CA GLU A 229 10.48 -9.05 -6.64
C GLU A 229 9.06 -8.46 -6.62
N LEU A 230 8.44 -8.37 -5.44
CA LEU A 230 7.15 -7.70 -5.25
C LEU A 230 7.16 -6.26 -5.77
N GLN A 231 8.24 -5.53 -5.54
CA GLN A 231 8.41 -4.17 -6.05
C GLN A 231 8.61 -4.12 -7.58
N ARG A 232 9.22 -5.15 -8.17
CA ARG A 232 9.57 -5.18 -9.60
C ARG A 232 8.43 -5.66 -10.50
N TYR A 233 7.56 -6.54 -10.01
CA TYR A 233 6.50 -7.13 -10.84
C TYR A 233 5.50 -6.08 -11.34
N ARG A 234 5.02 -5.20 -10.45
CA ARG A 234 4.14 -4.06 -10.79
C ARG A 234 4.51 -2.84 -9.96
N PRO A 235 5.58 -2.11 -10.34
CA PRO A 235 6.11 -1.01 -9.52
C PRO A 235 5.10 0.12 -9.33
N THR A 236 4.28 0.44 -10.34
CA THR A 236 3.24 1.47 -10.23
C THR A 236 2.20 1.10 -9.18
N ASP A 237 1.70 -0.13 -9.21
CA ASP A 237 0.70 -0.62 -8.25
C ASP A 237 1.29 -0.67 -6.84
N TRP A 238 2.52 -1.19 -6.70
CA TRP A 238 3.22 -1.20 -5.42
C TRP A 238 3.40 0.21 -4.84
N ASN A 239 3.82 1.18 -5.66
CA ASN A 239 4.01 2.55 -5.20
C ASN A 239 2.70 3.17 -4.70
N GLN A 240 1.60 2.97 -5.43
CA GLN A 240 0.27 3.45 -5.02
C GLN A 240 -0.21 2.77 -3.73
N THR A 241 -0.01 1.45 -3.61
CA THR A 241 -0.30 0.70 -2.38
C THR A 241 0.54 1.19 -1.21
N CYS A 242 1.84 1.43 -1.42
CA CYS A 242 2.76 1.94 -0.41
C CYS A 242 2.33 3.31 0.08
N SER A 243 1.95 4.23 -0.83
CA SER A 243 1.40 5.53 -0.48
C SER A 243 0.14 5.39 0.38
N ALA A 244 -0.85 4.59 -0.05
CA ALA A 244 -2.06 4.35 0.76
C ALA A 244 -1.74 3.77 2.14
N LEU A 245 -0.81 2.82 2.22
CA LEU A 245 -0.43 2.20 3.48
C LEU A 245 0.18 3.23 4.45
N LEU A 246 1.04 4.12 3.94
CA LEU A 246 1.63 5.21 4.72
C LEU A 246 0.58 6.20 5.22
N GLU A 247 -0.37 6.60 4.38
CA GLU A 247 -1.51 7.43 4.78
C GLU A 247 -2.33 6.76 5.90
N CYS A 248 -2.60 5.44 5.78
CA CYS A 248 -3.29 4.69 6.83
C CYS A 248 -2.50 4.66 8.15
N ILE A 249 -1.17 4.49 8.09
CA ILE A 249 -0.30 4.48 9.26
C ILE A 249 -0.29 5.85 9.93
N GLU A 250 -0.15 6.92 9.16
CA GLU A 250 -0.16 8.30 9.68
C GLU A 250 -1.50 8.64 10.34
N ALA A 251 -2.60 8.36 9.62
CA ALA A 251 -3.95 8.58 10.11
C ALA A 251 -4.23 7.81 11.42
N ALA A 252 -3.80 6.55 11.49
CA ALA A 252 -3.99 5.73 12.67
C ALA A 252 -3.00 5.99 13.81
N SER A 253 -1.88 6.66 13.53
CA SER A 253 -0.94 7.11 14.57
C SER A 253 -1.52 8.25 15.42
N GLY A 254 -2.65 8.85 15.00
CA GLY A 254 -3.21 10.03 15.63
C GLY A 254 -2.29 11.24 15.55
N ARG A 255 -1.25 11.18 14.70
CA ARG A 255 -0.45 12.35 14.37
C ARG A 255 -1.37 13.22 13.53
N GLU A 256 -1.66 14.42 14.01
CA GLU A 256 -2.31 15.40 13.16
C GLU A 256 -1.48 15.49 11.89
N VAL A 257 -2.13 15.19 10.76
CA VAL A 257 -1.55 15.30 9.44
C VAL A 257 -1.23 16.78 9.25
N GLY A 258 -0.06 17.21 9.70
CA GLY A 258 0.34 18.60 9.84
C GLY A 258 0.37 19.24 8.47
N ASN A 259 -0.75 19.84 8.06
CA ASN A 259 -0.96 20.39 6.72
C ASN A 259 -0.33 19.55 5.61
N ALA A 260 -0.35 18.21 5.70
CA ALA A 260 -0.05 17.45 4.49
C ALA A 260 -1.07 17.91 3.46
N PRO A 261 -0.69 18.02 2.19
CA PRO A 261 -1.65 18.19 1.13
C PRO A 261 -2.46 16.89 1.02
N ALA A 262 -3.31 16.61 2.02
CA ALA A 262 -4.62 16.02 1.78
C ALA A 262 -5.10 16.68 0.52
N LEU A 263 -5.57 15.92 -0.46
CA LEU A 263 -6.12 16.33 -1.75
C LEU A 263 -6.98 17.60 -1.62
N ARG A 264 -6.32 18.74 -1.44
CA ARG A 264 -6.90 20.03 -1.13
C ARG A 264 -7.05 20.59 -2.52
N LEU A 265 -8.19 20.28 -3.15
CA LEU A 265 -8.82 21.19 -4.11
C LEU A 265 -8.46 22.60 -3.62
N PRO A 266 -7.71 23.38 -4.42
CA PRO A 266 -7.26 24.69 -4.00
C PRO A 266 -8.47 25.47 -3.49
N SER A 267 -8.44 25.90 -2.24
CA SER A 267 -9.51 26.74 -1.67
C SER A 267 -9.68 28.04 -2.49
N ASP A 268 -8.66 28.38 -3.28
CA ASP A 268 -8.55 29.62 -4.05
C ASP A 268 -8.83 29.34 -5.53
N LEU A 269 -9.99 28.78 -5.87
CA LEU A 269 -10.47 28.74 -7.26
C LEU A 269 -11.00 30.12 -7.73
N THR A 270 -11.05 31.12 -6.86
CA THR A 270 -11.65 32.44 -7.14
C THR A 270 -10.67 33.62 -7.15
N GLU A 271 -9.40 33.43 -6.79
CA GLU A 271 -8.43 34.54 -6.73
C GLU A 271 -7.22 34.25 -7.63
N ASP A 272 -6.89 35.22 -8.48
CA ASP A 272 -5.73 35.35 -9.38
C ASP A 272 -5.80 34.69 -10.78
N SER A 273 -6.75 35.11 -11.61
CA SER A 273 -6.64 35.02 -13.08
C SER A 273 -6.80 36.36 -13.78
N GLN A 274 -6.29 37.43 -13.16
CA GLN A 274 -6.00 38.69 -13.84
C GLN A 274 -4.62 39.18 -13.40
N GLU A 275 -3.57 38.75 -14.09
CA GLU A 275 -2.50 39.66 -14.55
C GLU A 275 -1.49 38.93 -15.46
N ASN A 276 -1.43 39.40 -16.71
CA ASN A 276 -0.33 39.27 -17.67
C ASN A 276 0.04 37.87 -18.21
N GLN A 277 -0.68 37.43 -19.24
CA GLN A 277 -0.12 36.55 -20.27
C GLN A 277 0.65 37.40 -21.30
N PRO A 278 1.97 37.21 -21.49
CA PRO A 278 2.63 37.62 -22.72
C PRO A 278 2.30 36.62 -23.83
N ASP A 279 2.14 37.12 -25.07
CA ASP A 279 1.90 36.34 -26.29
C ASP A 279 2.87 35.16 -26.39
N PHE A 280 2.36 33.94 -26.21
CA PHE A 280 3.13 32.72 -26.35
C PHE A 280 2.89 32.14 -27.75
N GLU A 281 3.81 32.39 -28.69
CA GLU A 281 3.89 31.61 -29.92
C GLU A 281 4.33 30.17 -29.59
N PRO A 282 3.59 29.14 -30.01
CA PRO A 282 3.95 27.76 -29.70
C PRO A 282 5.13 27.31 -30.58
N SER A 283 6.28 27.09 -29.92
CA SER A 283 7.45 26.40 -30.46
C SER A 283 7.08 25.06 -31.14
N ALA A 284 7.62 24.83 -32.34
CA ALA A 284 7.42 23.64 -33.17
C ALA A 284 7.81 22.30 -32.50
N SER A 285 8.45 22.33 -31.34
CA SER A 285 8.91 21.15 -30.60
C SER A 285 7.79 20.41 -29.85
N LEU A 286 6.62 21.02 -29.62
CA LEU A 286 5.50 20.42 -28.88
C LEU A 286 4.53 19.59 -29.73
N ARG A 287 4.65 19.61 -31.06
CA ARG A 287 3.80 18.77 -31.95
C ARG A 287 4.29 17.31 -32.07
N ARG A 288 5.39 16.95 -31.42
CA ARG A 288 6.00 15.61 -31.56
C ARG A 288 5.72 14.65 -30.38
N ALA A 289 5.15 15.14 -29.27
CA ALA A 289 4.92 14.34 -28.07
C ALA A 289 3.49 13.77 -27.93
N MET A 290 2.57 14.12 -28.83
CA MET A 290 1.22 13.54 -28.86
C MET A 290 0.99 12.85 -30.20
N ARG A 291 1.43 11.59 -30.29
CA ARG A 291 0.80 10.60 -31.18
C ARG A 291 0.28 9.45 -30.33
N PRO A 292 -0.88 8.87 -30.72
CA PRO A 292 -1.62 7.95 -29.87
C PRO A 292 -0.91 6.60 -29.82
N TRP A 293 -0.83 6.04 -28.62
CA TRP A 293 -0.57 4.62 -28.42
C TRP A 293 -1.80 3.86 -28.93
N CYS A 294 -1.77 3.49 -30.20
CA CYS A 294 -2.54 2.38 -30.74
C CYS A 294 -1.59 1.20 -30.80
N PHE A 295 -1.74 0.25 -29.88
CA PHE A 295 -1.76 -1.21 -30.08
C PHE A 295 -1.96 -1.87 -28.71
#